data_AF-A0A1M6JMC5-F1
#
_entry.id   AF-A0A1M6JMC5-F1
#
_cell.length_a   1.000
_cell.length_b   1.000
_cell.length_c   1.000
_cell.angle_alpha   90.00
_cell.angle_beta   90.00
_cell.angle_gamma   90.00
#
_symmetry.space_group_name_H-M   'P 1'
#
loop_
_entity.id
_entity.type
_entity.pdbx_description
1 polymer ?
#
loop_
_entity_poly.entity_id
_entity_poly.type
_entity_poly.pdbx_seq_one_letter_code
_entity_poly.pdbx_strand_id
1 'polypeptide(L)'
;MFASRHGELRRTTDILRAISAGEPVSPTAFSLSVLNAMTGVFGIARGDRSAASAISAGAETLGYALLEAYAQYATEPGAPVLLVYADEPADTAYGTIEDEVQGGAIAILLDDEAATGRLTCTRSAAGEAQAAPPIEAIEANEAGETNKAGATNKAGATNQAGETNKASPTPRAERFATQSQALLHCLETGATTAWQGAGVIWHWSWHDRAA
;
A
#
# COMPACT_ATOMS: atom_id res chain seq x y z
N MET A 1 8.09 6.39 -12.93
CA MET A 1 8.52 5.51 -11.82
C MET A 1 8.29 4.04 -12.16
N PHE A 2 9.32 3.21 -12.09
CA PHE A 2 9.18 1.76 -12.16
C PHE A 2 9.56 1.13 -10.83
N ALA A 3 8.95 -0.01 -10.49
CA ALA A 3 9.22 -0.69 -9.25
C ALA A 3 9.06 -2.19 -9.41
N SER A 4 9.96 -2.94 -8.79
CA SER A 4 9.94 -4.41 -8.81
C SER A 4 10.75 -4.91 -7.62
N ARG A 5 10.19 -5.85 -6.85
CA ARG A 5 10.90 -6.51 -5.74
C ARG A 5 12.13 -7.21 -6.28
N HIS A 6 11.96 -8.00 -7.34
CA HIS A 6 13.02 -8.87 -7.85
C HIS A 6 13.73 -8.31 -9.10
N GLY A 7 13.14 -7.32 -9.75
CA GLY A 7 13.64 -6.79 -11.01
C GLY A 7 13.70 -7.87 -12.08
N GLU A 8 14.79 -7.89 -12.85
CA GLU A 8 15.04 -8.88 -13.90
C GLU A 8 15.75 -10.13 -13.35
N LEU A 9 15.26 -10.65 -12.23
CA LEU A 9 15.89 -11.77 -11.51
C LEU A 9 15.96 -13.03 -12.38
N ARG A 10 14.90 -13.34 -13.13
CA ARG A 10 14.87 -14.49 -14.04
C ARG A 10 15.99 -14.40 -15.08
N ARG A 11 16.12 -13.24 -15.72
CA ARG A 11 17.18 -12.98 -16.71
C ARG A 11 18.57 -13.03 -16.09
N THR A 12 18.73 -12.48 -14.90
CA THR A 12 20.00 -12.55 -14.14
C THR A 12 20.36 -13.99 -13.81
N THR A 13 19.38 -14.82 -13.44
CA THR A 13 19.56 -16.25 -13.16
C THR A 13 20.04 -16.99 -14.40
N ASP A 14 19.42 -16.74 -15.56
CA ASP A 14 19.82 -17.36 -16.83
C ASP A 14 21.26 -16.95 -17.23
N ILE A 15 21.64 -15.69 -17.01
CA ILE A 15 23.02 -15.22 -17.21
C ILE A 15 24.00 -15.96 -16.31
N LEU A 16 23.68 -16.12 -15.02
CA LEU A 16 24.54 -16.85 -14.07
C LEU A 16 24.68 -18.32 -14.45
N ARG A 17 23.61 -18.96 -14.95
CA ARG A 17 23.65 -20.34 -15.46
C ARG A 17 24.57 -20.46 -16.68
N ALA A 18 24.45 -19.54 -17.66
CA ALA A 18 25.32 -19.52 -18.84
C ALA A 18 26.80 -19.38 -18.44
N ILE A 19 27.12 -18.45 -17.53
CA ILE A 19 28.49 -18.27 -17.01
C ILE A 19 28.99 -19.56 -16.35
N SER A 20 28.19 -20.20 -15.51
CA SER A 20 28.56 -21.44 -14.84
C SER A 20 28.78 -22.61 -15.81
N ALA A 21 28.09 -22.61 -16.96
CA ALA A 21 28.24 -23.62 -18.00
C ALA A 21 29.38 -23.32 -19.00
N GLY A 22 30.05 -22.16 -18.87
CA GLY A 22 31.06 -21.71 -19.84
C GLY A 22 30.46 -21.27 -21.17
N GLU A 23 29.17 -20.94 -21.19
CA GLU A 23 28.44 -20.48 -22.36
C GLU A 23 28.57 -18.96 -22.55
N PRO A 24 28.52 -18.47 -23.81
CA PRO A 24 28.55 -17.03 -24.06
C PRO A 24 27.30 -16.35 -23.52
N VAL A 25 27.49 -15.26 -22.78
CA VAL A 25 26.40 -14.40 -22.30
C VAL A 25 25.95 -13.46 -23.43
N SER A 26 24.64 -13.42 -23.70
CA SER A 26 24.08 -12.47 -24.66
C SER A 26 24.25 -11.03 -24.17
N PRO A 27 24.87 -10.12 -24.95
CA PRO A 27 24.97 -8.70 -24.60
C PRO A 27 23.60 -8.06 -24.36
N THR A 28 22.59 -8.42 -25.16
CA THR A 28 21.22 -7.94 -24.98
C THR A 28 20.61 -8.43 -23.67
N ALA A 29 20.82 -9.70 -23.32
CA ALA A 29 20.33 -10.22 -22.04
C ALA A 29 21.00 -9.51 -20.86
N PHE A 30 22.30 -9.28 -20.93
CA PHE A 30 23.02 -8.54 -19.90
C PHE A 30 22.55 -7.07 -19.79
N SER A 31 22.39 -6.36 -20.91
CA SER A 31 21.88 -4.98 -20.88
C SER A 31 20.45 -4.87 -20.34
N LEU A 32 19.64 -5.93 -20.48
CA LEU A 32 18.28 -5.98 -19.97
C LEU A 32 18.19 -6.56 -18.55
N SER A 33 19.28 -6.93 -17.88
CA SER A 33 19.22 -7.54 -16.54
C SER A 33 19.28 -6.54 -15.39
N VAL A 34 19.46 -5.25 -15.70
CA VAL A 34 19.47 -4.17 -14.69
C VAL A 34 18.05 -3.72 -14.36
N LEU A 35 17.80 -3.35 -13.10
CA LEU A 35 16.46 -2.96 -12.62
C LEU A 35 15.81 -1.82 -13.44
N ASN A 36 16.62 -0.89 -13.95
CA ASN A 36 16.16 0.24 -14.75
C ASN A 36 16.00 -0.08 -16.25
N ALA A 37 16.25 -1.31 -16.70
CA ALA A 37 16.12 -1.66 -18.12
C ALA A 37 14.72 -1.36 -18.65
N MET A 38 13.69 -1.71 -17.88
CA MET A 38 12.29 -1.51 -18.27
C MET A 38 11.89 -0.04 -18.38
N THR A 39 12.53 0.86 -17.62
CA THR A 39 12.27 2.30 -17.76
C THR A 39 12.76 2.80 -19.11
N GLY A 40 13.96 2.36 -19.52
CA GLY A 40 14.55 2.69 -20.82
C GLY A 40 13.77 2.09 -21.99
N VAL A 41 13.40 0.81 -21.90
CA VAL A 41 12.60 0.13 -22.93
C VAL A 41 11.24 0.82 -23.11
N PHE A 42 10.55 1.12 -22.01
CA PHE A 42 9.27 1.84 -22.06
C PHE A 42 9.42 3.23 -22.68
N GLY A 43 10.43 4.00 -22.26
CA GLY A 43 10.71 5.33 -22.80
C GLY A 43 10.98 5.30 -24.31
N ILE A 44 11.83 4.38 -24.77
CA ILE A 44 12.11 4.20 -26.22
C ILE A 44 10.83 3.85 -26.98
N ALA A 45 10.06 2.87 -26.50
CA ALA A 45 8.85 2.41 -27.17
C ALA A 45 7.77 3.50 -27.29
N ARG A 46 7.69 4.40 -26.30
CA ARG A 46 6.73 5.52 -26.28
C ARG A 46 7.27 6.81 -26.89
N GLY A 47 8.55 6.88 -27.21
CA GLY A 47 9.21 8.15 -27.52
C GLY A 47 9.23 9.12 -26.34
N ASP A 48 9.11 8.60 -25.12
CA ASP A 48 9.01 9.36 -23.88
C ASP A 48 10.42 9.64 -23.32
N ARG A 49 10.67 10.91 -23.00
CA ARG A 49 11.95 11.42 -22.49
C ARG A 49 11.83 11.98 -21.07
N SER A 50 10.68 11.79 -20.43
CA SER A 50 10.45 12.22 -19.05
C SER A 50 11.43 11.57 -18.09
N ALA A 51 11.67 12.21 -16.95
CA ALA A 51 12.51 11.65 -15.91
C ALA A 51 11.97 10.29 -15.47
N ALA A 52 12.85 9.29 -15.35
CA ALA A 52 12.48 7.95 -14.95
C ALA A 52 13.50 7.38 -13.98
N SER A 53 13.01 6.80 -12.88
CA SER A 53 13.81 6.00 -11.95
C SER A 53 13.12 4.66 -11.68
N ALA A 54 13.88 3.74 -11.09
CA ALA A 54 13.44 2.40 -10.73
C ALA A 54 13.81 2.08 -9.27
N ILE A 55 12.89 1.46 -8.51
CA ILE A 55 13.09 1.13 -7.09
C ILE A 55 12.83 -0.36 -6.83
N SER A 56 13.62 -0.93 -5.91
CA SER A 56 13.35 -2.20 -5.24
C SER A 56 13.59 -2.00 -3.74
N ALA A 57 12.66 -2.47 -2.91
CA ALA A 57 12.72 -2.42 -1.45
C ALA A 57 12.14 -3.70 -0.81
N GLY A 58 12.38 -4.86 -1.44
CA GLY A 58 11.88 -6.15 -0.95
C GLY A 58 10.34 -6.22 -1.01
N ALA A 59 9.71 -6.84 -0.01
CA ALA A 59 8.25 -6.95 0.07
C ALA A 59 7.54 -5.57 0.20
N GLU A 60 8.27 -4.53 0.60
CA GLU A 60 7.74 -3.16 0.75
C GLU A 60 7.88 -2.30 -0.51
N THR A 61 8.34 -2.89 -1.62
CA THR A 61 8.63 -2.17 -2.87
C THR A 61 7.47 -1.30 -3.35
N LEU A 62 6.23 -1.81 -3.30
CA LEU A 62 5.06 -1.08 -3.78
C LEU A 62 4.79 0.19 -2.94
N GLY A 63 4.82 0.07 -1.61
CA GLY A 63 4.61 1.20 -0.69
C GLY A 63 5.68 2.28 -0.82
N TYR A 64 6.95 1.87 -0.92
CA TYR A 64 8.04 2.83 -1.14
C TYR A 64 8.02 3.45 -2.55
N ALA A 65 7.58 2.71 -3.56
CA ALA A 65 7.42 3.26 -4.90
C ALA A 65 6.27 4.27 -5.00
N LEU A 66 5.17 4.06 -4.27
CA LEU A 66 4.10 5.04 -4.11
C LEU A 66 4.60 6.30 -3.40
N LEU A 67 5.40 6.15 -2.34
CA LEU A 67 6.00 7.27 -1.63
C LEU A 67 6.92 8.09 -2.54
N GLU A 68 7.80 7.44 -3.29
CA GLU A 68 8.69 8.10 -4.25
C GLU A 68 7.90 8.79 -5.38
N ALA A 69 6.90 8.11 -5.95
CA ALA A 69 6.06 8.70 -7.00
C ALA A 69 5.33 9.95 -6.49
N TYR A 70 4.80 9.89 -5.26
CA TYR A 70 4.17 11.05 -4.64
C TYR A 70 5.17 12.17 -4.34
N ALA A 71 6.38 11.84 -3.89
CA ALA A 71 7.42 12.83 -3.65
C ALA A 71 7.78 13.57 -4.96
N GLN A 72 7.96 12.85 -6.07
CA GLN A 72 8.20 13.47 -7.39
C GLN A 72 7.03 14.35 -7.80
N TYR A 73 5.81 13.84 -7.69
CA TYR A 73 4.58 14.57 -8.00
C TYR A 73 4.44 15.88 -7.19
N ALA A 74 4.72 15.82 -5.88
CA ALA A 74 4.62 16.97 -4.99
C ALA A 74 5.73 18.02 -5.25
N THR A 75 6.88 17.62 -5.79
CA THR A 75 7.98 18.55 -6.12
C THR A 75 7.78 19.30 -7.43
N GLU A 76 6.98 18.77 -8.35
CA GLU A 76 6.74 19.38 -9.66
C GLU A 76 5.23 19.45 -9.96
N PRO A 77 4.53 20.48 -9.44
CA PRO A 77 3.10 20.64 -9.63
C PRO A 77 2.71 20.68 -11.13
N GLY A 78 1.71 19.89 -11.50
CA GLY A 78 1.23 19.79 -12.88
C GLY A 78 2.00 18.81 -13.78
N ALA A 79 3.04 18.14 -13.27
CA ALA A 79 3.70 17.04 -13.97
C ALA A 79 3.14 15.68 -13.48
N PRO A 80 2.37 14.94 -14.29
CA PRO A 80 1.84 13.65 -13.87
C PRO A 80 2.95 12.62 -13.73
N VAL A 81 2.85 11.76 -12.71
CA VAL A 81 3.83 10.69 -12.44
C VAL A 81 3.19 9.33 -12.65
N LEU A 82 3.67 8.58 -13.65
CA LEU A 82 3.30 7.18 -13.84
C LEU A 82 4.14 6.28 -12.94
N LEU A 83 3.50 5.56 -12.01
CA LEU A 83 4.07 4.43 -11.29
C LEU A 83 3.69 3.13 -12.00
N VAL A 84 4.69 2.31 -12.33
CA VAL A 84 4.52 0.92 -12.78
C VAL A 84 5.22 0.00 -11.79
N TYR A 85 4.44 -0.77 -11.05
CA TYR A 85 4.94 -1.87 -10.23
C TYR A 85 4.73 -3.18 -10.97
N ALA A 86 5.77 -3.98 -11.14
CA ALA A 86 5.67 -5.30 -11.77
C ALA A 86 6.62 -6.28 -11.09
N ASP A 87 6.14 -7.49 -10.83
CA ASP A 87 6.96 -8.57 -10.30
C ASP A 87 6.57 -9.91 -10.93
N GLU A 88 7.56 -10.78 -11.02
CA GLU A 88 7.43 -12.20 -11.33
C GLU A 88 8.00 -12.99 -10.16
N PRO A 89 7.51 -14.22 -9.90
CA PRO A 89 8.07 -15.04 -8.84
C PRO A 89 9.54 -15.35 -9.12
N ALA A 90 10.36 -15.34 -8.07
CA ALA A 90 11.75 -15.75 -8.15
C ALA A 90 11.90 -17.21 -8.59
N ASP A 91 13.03 -17.53 -9.22
CA ASP A 91 13.37 -18.92 -9.56
C ASP A 91 13.46 -19.75 -8.28
N THR A 92 12.89 -20.96 -8.30
CA THR A 92 12.91 -21.91 -7.18
C THR A 92 14.31 -22.23 -6.65
N ALA A 93 15.37 -22.02 -7.46
CA ALA A 93 16.76 -22.14 -7.04
C ALA A 93 17.14 -21.21 -5.88
N TYR A 94 16.40 -20.12 -5.66
CA TYR A 94 16.60 -19.20 -4.53
C TYR A 94 15.87 -19.63 -3.25
N GLY A 95 15.19 -20.77 -3.27
CA GLY A 95 14.43 -21.29 -2.13
C GLY A 95 13.05 -20.69 -1.99
N THR A 96 12.40 -20.96 -0.85
CA THR A 96 11.08 -20.40 -0.55
C THR A 96 11.21 -18.95 -0.12
N ILE A 97 10.47 -18.07 -0.79
CA ILE A 97 10.38 -16.65 -0.44
C ILE A 97 9.05 -16.40 0.24
N GLU A 98 9.10 -15.80 1.42
CA GLU A 98 7.91 -15.36 2.15
C GLU A 98 7.23 -14.20 1.39
N ASP A 99 5.89 -14.21 1.42
CA ASP A 99 5.05 -13.17 0.82
C ASP A 99 5.35 -12.95 -0.68
N GLU A 100 5.59 -14.04 -1.41
CA GLU A 100 5.97 -14.00 -2.81
C GLU A 100 4.79 -13.64 -3.73
N VAL A 101 5.01 -12.65 -4.59
CA VAL A 101 4.03 -12.23 -5.59
C VAL A 101 3.99 -13.29 -6.70
N GLN A 102 2.80 -13.81 -6.99
CA GLN A 102 2.58 -14.89 -7.98
C GLN A 102 2.70 -14.43 -9.45
N GLY A 103 3.20 -13.23 -9.68
CA GLY A 103 3.20 -12.55 -10.97
C GLY A 103 2.11 -11.49 -11.07
N GLY A 104 2.45 -10.35 -11.68
CA GLY A 104 1.47 -9.31 -12.00
C GLY A 104 2.09 -7.93 -12.16
N ALA A 105 1.28 -6.98 -12.62
CA ALA A 105 1.65 -5.59 -12.72
C ALA A 105 0.49 -4.66 -12.33
N ILE A 106 0.84 -3.53 -11.72
CA ILE A 106 -0.06 -2.45 -11.34
C ILE A 106 0.52 -1.16 -11.93
N ALA A 107 -0.32 -0.40 -12.62
CA ALA A 107 0.03 0.93 -13.12
C ALA A 107 -0.91 1.98 -12.50
N ILE A 108 -0.34 3.02 -11.90
CA ILE A 108 -1.08 4.12 -11.27
C ILE A 108 -0.52 5.43 -11.83
N LEU A 109 -1.39 6.28 -12.35
CA LEU A 109 -1.05 7.63 -12.77
C LEU A 109 -1.44 8.59 -11.65
N LEU A 110 -0.46 9.32 -11.12
CA LEU A 110 -0.68 10.44 -10.21
C LEU A 110 -0.86 11.69 -11.06
N ASP A 111 -2.05 12.29 -10.99
CA ASP A 111 -2.45 13.43 -11.80
C ASP A 111 -3.60 14.20 -11.12
N ASP A 112 -3.68 15.52 -11.30
CA ASP A 112 -4.75 16.35 -10.72
C ASP A 112 -5.97 16.45 -11.66
N GLU A 113 -5.75 16.41 -12.96
CA GLU A 113 -6.79 16.68 -13.96
C GLU A 113 -7.72 15.48 -14.15
N ALA A 114 -7.14 14.31 -14.40
CA ALA A 114 -7.83 13.06 -14.73
C ALA A 114 -7.91 12.08 -13.55
N ALA A 115 -7.54 12.49 -12.33
CA ALA A 115 -7.66 11.65 -11.13
C ALA A 115 -9.08 11.12 -10.96
N THR A 116 -9.20 9.79 -10.85
CA THR A 116 -10.47 9.10 -10.57
C THR A 116 -10.83 9.11 -9.09
N GLY A 117 -9.86 9.39 -8.23
CA GLY A 117 -10.02 9.45 -6.79
C GLY A 117 -8.68 9.68 -6.10
N ARG A 118 -8.67 9.48 -4.78
CA ARG A 118 -7.51 9.71 -3.92
C ARG A 118 -7.19 8.44 -3.16
N LEU A 119 -6.01 7.89 -3.43
CA LEU A 119 -5.39 6.84 -2.63
C LEU A 119 -4.65 7.48 -1.44
N THR A 120 -4.96 7.05 -0.24
CA THR A 120 -4.19 7.38 0.96
C THR A 120 -3.46 6.14 1.45
N CYS A 121 -2.18 6.30 1.78
CA CYS A 121 -1.31 5.24 2.25
C CYS A 121 -0.58 5.73 3.51
N THR A 122 -0.66 4.97 4.60
CA THR A 122 0.05 5.29 5.84
C THR A 122 0.90 4.11 6.30
N ARG A 123 2.10 4.40 6.80
CA ARG A 123 3.03 3.41 7.35
C ARG A 123 3.17 3.63 8.85
N SER A 124 2.99 2.57 9.63
CA SER A 124 3.10 2.57 11.10
C SER A 124 3.99 1.43 11.57
N ALA A 125 4.59 1.55 12.75
CA ALA A 125 5.31 0.44 13.36
C ALA A 125 4.33 -0.60 13.90
N ALA A 126 4.62 -1.90 13.71
CA ALA A 126 3.81 -2.98 14.27
C ALA A 126 4.01 -3.04 15.80
N GLY A 127 3.21 -2.26 16.53
CA GLY A 127 3.30 -2.13 17.99
C GLY A 127 2.70 -0.83 18.53
N GLU A 128 2.52 0.19 17.69
CA GLU A 128 1.76 1.38 18.06
C GLU A 128 0.28 1.15 17.77
N ALA A 129 -0.52 0.99 18.82
CA ALA A 129 -1.97 1.01 18.71
C ALA A 129 -2.37 2.36 18.09
N GLN A 130 -3.06 2.31 16.95
CA GLN A 130 -3.63 3.47 16.27
C GLN A 130 -4.51 4.27 17.24
N ALA A 131 -4.00 5.39 17.77
CA ALA A 131 -4.87 6.42 18.32
C ALA A 131 -5.53 7.11 17.14
N ALA A 132 -6.85 7.00 17.03
CA ALA A 132 -7.64 7.78 16.08
C ALA A 132 -7.33 9.28 16.28
N PRO A 133 -7.31 10.11 15.22
CA PRO A 133 -7.11 11.55 15.39
C PRO A 133 -8.27 12.11 16.24
N PRO A 134 -8.00 13.07 17.15
CA PRO A 134 -9.07 13.68 17.93
C PRO A 134 -10.01 14.43 16.97
N ILE A 135 -11.29 14.09 17.04
CA ILE A 135 -12.35 14.90 16.45
C ILE A 135 -12.29 16.25 17.16
N GLU A 136 -11.99 17.32 16.42
CA GLU A 136 -12.02 18.68 16.92
C GLU A 136 -13.41 18.96 17.53
N ALA A 137 -13.41 19.40 18.78
CA ALA A 137 -14.61 19.76 19.50
C ALA A 137 -15.28 20.96 18.82
N ILE A 138 -16.49 20.75 18.31
CA ILE A 138 -17.40 21.83 17.93
C ILE A 138 -17.79 22.55 19.22
N GLU A 139 -17.24 23.74 19.45
CA GLU A 139 -17.78 24.69 20.42
C GLU A 139 -19.11 25.23 19.89
N ALA A 140 -20.19 24.92 20.60
CA ALA A 140 -21.47 25.61 20.49
C ALA A 140 -22.13 25.76 21.87
N ASN A 141 -21.86 26.91 22.48
CA ASN A 141 -22.78 27.88 23.08
C ASN A 141 -23.79 27.44 24.18
N GLU A 142 -23.55 28.00 25.37
CA GLU A 142 -24.45 28.50 26.43
C GLU A 142 -25.91 28.01 26.52
N ALA A 143 -26.28 27.48 27.70
CA ALA A 143 -27.18 28.11 28.68
C ALA A 143 -27.79 27.08 29.65
N GLY A 144 -27.95 27.44 30.93
CA GLY A 144 -29.05 26.92 31.74
C GLY A 144 -28.70 26.20 33.04
N GLU A 145 -28.78 26.96 34.14
CA GLU A 145 -29.36 26.56 35.44
C GLU A 145 -28.60 25.59 36.36
N THR A 146 -28.11 26.16 37.47
CA THR A 146 -27.68 25.45 38.66
C THR A 146 -28.88 25.21 39.57
N ASN A 147 -29.26 23.95 39.78
CA ASN A 147 -30.29 23.58 40.75
C ASN A 147 -29.68 22.67 41.83
N LYS A 148 -29.85 23.11 43.08
CA LYS A 148 -29.38 22.52 44.33
C LYS A 148 -29.88 21.09 44.60
N ALA A 149 -29.00 20.35 45.26
CA ALA A 149 -29.21 19.45 46.41
C ALA A 149 -30.59 18.78 46.64
N GLY A 150 -30.54 17.44 46.69
CA GLY A 150 -31.01 16.67 47.85
C GLY A 150 -32.48 16.29 47.92
N ALA A 151 -32.80 15.03 47.59
CA ALA A 151 -33.75 14.22 48.36
C ALA A 151 -33.62 12.75 47.95
N THR A 152 -33.37 11.90 48.95
CA THR A 152 -33.51 10.45 48.91
C THR A 152 -34.97 10.04 48.91
N ASN A 153 -35.32 9.02 48.13
CA ASN A 153 -36.46 8.15 48.43
C ASN A 153 -36.15 6.70 48.02
N LYS A 154 -36.27 5.81 49.02
CA LYS A 154 -36.34 4.36 48.85
C LYS A 154 -37.74 4.00 48.34
N ALA A 155 -37.82 3.24 47.25
CA ALA A 155 -38.89 2.26 47.02
C ALA A 155 -38.41 1.24 45.99
N GLY A 156 -38.50 -0.04 46.33
CA GLY A 156 -37.97 -1.13 45.54
C GLY A 156 -38.78 -1.45 44.28
N ALA A 157 -38.06 -1.91 43.26
CA ALA A 157 -38.52 -2.89 42.29
C ALA A 157 -37.27 -3.52 41.67
N THR A 158 -37.03 -4.78 42.00
CA THR A 158 -36.05 -5.64 41.32
C THR A 158 -36.61 -6.05 39.97
N ASN A 159 -35.98 -5.61 38.88
CA ASN A 159 -36.24 -6.11 37.55
C ASN A 159 -35.04 -6.98 37.14
N GLN A 160 -35.29 -8.29 37.05
CA GLN A 160 -34.39 -9.26 36.43
C GLN A 160 -34.38 -9.09 34.89
N ALA A 161 -33.33 -9.63 34.28
CA ALA A 161 -33.09 -9.83 32.85
C ALA A 161 -32.53 -8.62 32.08
N GLY A 162 -31.27 -8.28 32.37
CA GLY A 162 -30.39 -7.66 31.39
C GLY A 162 -29.64 -8.76 30.65
N GLU A 163 -30.08 -9.10 29.45
CA GLU A 163 -29.36 -9.95 28.51
C GLU A 163 -27.94 -9.42 28.35
N THR A 164 -26.95 -10.29 28.54
CA THR A 164 -25.57 -9.95 28.25
C THR A 164 -25.49 -9.68 26.76
N ASN A 165 -25.28 -8.40 26.39
CA ASN A 165 -24.88 -8.03 25.04
C ASN A 165 -23.57 -8.77 24.74
N LYS A 166 -23.70 -9.92 24.10
CA LYS A 166 -22.61 -10.70 23.53
C LYS A 166 -22.03 -9.78 22.48
N ALA A 167 -20.92 -9.13 22.81
CA ALA A 167 -20.20 -8.25 21.90
C ALA A 167 -20.07 -8.98 20.56
N SER A 168 -20.68 -8.41 19.53
CA SER A 168 -20.53 -8.86 18.15
C SER A 168 -19.02 -9.03 17.90
N PRO A 169 -18.56 -10.17 17.36
CA PRO A 169 -17.16 -10.36 17.11
C PRO A 169 -16.70 -9.27 16.15
N THR A 170 -15.76 -8.43 16.60
CA THR A 170 -15.06 -7.47 15.72
C THR A 170 -14.61 -8.25 14.48
N PRO A 171 -14.99 -7.83 13.26
CA PRO A 171 -14.59 -8.55 12.06
C PRO A 171 -13.08 -8.67 12.06
N ARG A 172 -12.60 -9.92 11.96
CA ARG A 172 -11.17 -10.22 11.91
C ARG A 172 -10.62 -9.52 10.67
N ALA A 173 -9.74 -8.54 10.86
CA ALA A 173 -9.11 -7.81 9.77
C ALA A 173 -8.56 -8.82 8.74
N GLU A 174 -9.00 -8.68 7.49
CA GLU A 174 -8.55 -9.53 6.39
C GLU A 174 -7.04 -9.39 6.26
N ARG A 175 -6.34 -10.52 6.18
CA ARG A 175 -4.89 -10.57 6.05
C ARG A 175 -4.53 -10.88 4.61
N PHE A 176 -3.74 -10.00 4.02
CA PHE A 176 -3.20 -10.17 2.67
C PHE A 176 -1.76 -10.69 2.75
N ALA A 177 -1.37 -11.57 1.83
CA ALA A 177 0.00 -12.07 1.79
C ALA A 177 0.96 -11.00 1.28
N THR A 178 0.55 -10.19 0.30
CA THR A 178 1.39 -9.15 -0.31
C THR A 178 0.77 -7.76 -0.23
N GLN A 179 1.60 -6.72 -0.35
CA GLN A 179 1.11 -5.34 -0.47
C GLN A 179 0.23 -5.15 -1.70
N SER A 180 0.58 -5.77 -2.83
CA SER A 180 -0.19 -5.67 -4.07
C SER A 180 -1.60 -6.23 -3.91
N GLN A 181 -1.75 -7.36 -3.22
CA GLN A 181 -3.08 -7.93 -2.93
C GLN A 181 -3.93 -7.01 -2.06
N ALA A 182 -3.34 -6.46 -0.99
CA ALA A 182 -4.05 -5.53 -0.11
C ALA A 182 -4.47 -4.24 -0.84
N LEU A 183 -3.59 -3.67 -1.66
CA LEU A 183 -3.89 -2.49 -2.45
C LEU A 183 -4.99 -2.76 -3.49
N LEU A 184 -4.87 -3.85 -4.25
CA LEU A 184 -5.87 -4.20 -5.26
C LEU A 184 -7.24 -4.41 -4.63
N HIS A 185 -7.31 -5.13 -3.50
CA HIS A 185 -8.57 -5.30 -2.78
C HIS A 185 -9.16 -3.96 -2.32
N CYS A 186 -8.33 -3.02 -1.83
CA CYS A 186 -8.77 -1.67 -1.47
C CYS A 186 -9.35 -0.92 -2.66
N LEU A 187 -8.68 -0.96 -3.82
CA LEU A 187 -9.14 -0.29 -5.04
C LEU A 187 -10.41 -0.93 -5.62
N GLU A 188 -10.58 -2.24 -5.51
CA GLU A 188 -11.73 -2.98 -6.05
C GLU A 188 -12.98 -2.85 -5.18
N THR A 189 -12.81 -2.82 -3.86
CA THR A 189 -13.94 -2.87 -2.89
C THR A 189 -14.22 -1.53 -2.21
N GLY A 190 -13.28 -0.58 -2.25
CA GLY A 190 -13.32 0.63 -1.45
C GLY A 190 -13.07 0.40 0.05
N ALA A 191 -12.87 -0.84 0.50
CA ALA A 191 -12.58 -1.14 1.90
C ALA A 191 -11.16 -0.68 2.27
N THR A 192 -11.00 -0.17 3.49
CA THR A 192 -9.67 0.10 4.03
C THR A 192 -8.97 -1.24 4.31
N THR A 193 -7.78 -1.42 3.72
CA THR A 193 -6.99 -2.65 3.89
C THR A 193 -5.66 -2.35 4.57
N ALA A 194 -5.03 -3.40 5.10
CA ALA A 194 -3.70 -3.31 5.68
C ALA A 194 -2.87 -4.55 5.36
N TRP A 195 -1.57 -4.36 5.22
CA TRP A 195 -0.58 -5.43 5.09
C TRP A 195 0.50 -5.21 6.13
N GLN A 196 0.94 -6.31 6.73
CA GLN A 196 1.97 -6.30 7.74
C GLN A 196 3.14 -7.13 7.26
N GLY A 197 4.34 -6.55 7.32
CA GLY A 197 5.60 -7.22 6.98
C GLY A 197 6.78 -6.49 7.60
N ALA A 198 7.86 -7.20 7.89
CA ALA A 198 9.10 -6.63 8.47
C ALA A 198 8.89 -5.73 9.72
N GLY A 199 7.87 -6.00 10.54
CA GLY A 199 7.57 -5.22 11.74
C GLY A 199 6.92 -3.86 11.48
N VAL A 200 6.38 -3.63 10.28
CA VAL A 200 5.58 -2.45 9.95
C VAL A 200 4.20 -2.84 9.42
N ILE A 201 3.27 -1.90 9.48
CA ILE A 201 1.93 -2.03 8.90
C ILE A 201 1.72 -0.88 7.92
N TRP A 202 1.38 -1.25 6.70
CA TRP A 202 0.93 -0.33 5.67
C TRP A 202 -0.60 -0.39 5.59
N HIS A 203 -1.25 0.76 5.67
CA HIS A 203 -2.71 0.88 5.51
C HIS A 203 -3.03 1.63 4.23
N TRP A 204 -4.07 1.18 3.53
CA TRP A 204 -4.56 1.81 2.31
C TRP A 204 -6.04 2.13 2.41
N SER A 205 -6.41 3.35 2.00
CA SER A 205 -7.79 3.74 1.80
C SER A 205 -7.97 4.44 0.46
N TRP A 206 -9.03 4.09 -0.25
CA TRP A 206 -9.44 4.74 -1.49
C TRP A 206 -10.62 5.66 -1.25
N HIS A 207 -10.61 6.82 -1.89
CA HIS A 207 -11.71 7.78 -1.87
C HIS A 207 -12.03 8.18 -3.30
N ASP A 208 -13.21 7.85 -3.80
CA ASP A 208 -13.64 8.27 -5.13
C ASP A 208 -13.66 9.79 -5.24
N ARG A 209 -13.36 10.31 -6.44
CA ARG A 209 -13.55 11.74 -6.73
C ARG A 209 -15.04 12.03 -6.66
N ALA A 210 -15.44 13.01 -5.85
CA ALA A 210 -16.81 13.49 -5.82
C ALA A 210 -17.21 13.93 -7.24
N ALA A 211 -18.34 13.39 -7.72
CA ALA A 211 -18.91 13.69 -9.04
C ALA A 211 -19.42 15.13 -9.14
#